data_AF-A0A962CJJ0-F1
#
_entry.id   AF-A0A962CJJ0-F1
#
_cell.length_a   1.000
_cell.length_b   1.000
_cell.length_c   1.000
_cell.angle_alpha   90.00
_cell.angle_beta   90.00
_cell.angle_gamma   90.00
#
_symmetry.space_group_name_H-M   'P 1'
#
loop_
_entity.id
_entity.type
_entity.pdbx_description
1 polymer ?
#
loop_
_entity_poly.entity_id
_entity_poly.type
_entity_poly.pdbx_seq_one_letter_code
_entity_poly.pdbx_strand_id
1 'polypeptide(L)'
;MRPPRIALVTPMLPVAHDQTRGRYIYETARALARLTELRTYFIQPRYLRLPGLAPRSFLHEDVGPDYAIEGVEVEAFSYPAVPGLSRLLNGFVAGRRL
;
A
#
# COMPACT_ATOMS: atom_id res chain seq x y z
N MET A 1 25.38 -13.34 -12.04
CA MET A 1 24.66 -12.99 -10.79
C MET A 1 23.16 -13.06 -11.08
N ARG A 2 22.34 -13.58 -10.16
CA ARG A 2 20.86 -13.53 -10.31
C ARG A 2 20.38 -12.09 -10.04
N PRO A 3 19.39 -11.58 -10.80
CA PRO A 3 18.82 -10.27 -10.52
C PRO A 3 18.10 -10.27 -9.14
N PRO A 4 18.10 -9.15 -8.41
CA PRO A 4 17.52 -9.07 -7.06
C PRO A 4 16.00 -9.08 -7.12
N ARG A 5 15.34 -9.87 -6.27
CA ARG A 5 13.88 -9.86 -6.14
C ARG A 5 13.48 -8.70 -5.21
N ILE A 6 12.49 -7.90 -5.61
CA ILE A 6 12.08 -6.70 -4.88
C ILE A 6 10.65 -6.84 -4.35
N ALA A 7 10.49 -6.63 -3.04
CA ALA A 7 9.19 -6.40 -2.41
C ALA A 7 8.99 -4.90 -2.20
N LEU A 8 8.09 -4.30 -2.97
CA LEU A 8 7.73 -2.88 -2.83
C LEU A 8 6.56 -2.73 -1.88
N VAL A 9 6.78 -2.24 -0.67
CA VAL A 9 5.72 -2.01 0.32
C VAL A 9 5.33 -0.53 0.32
N THR A 10 4.06 -0.22 0.05
CA THR A 10 3.60 1.17 -0.03
C THR A 10 2.16 1.34 0.45
N PRO A 11 1.81 2.43 1.15
CA PRO A 11 0.42 2.83 1.39
C PRO A 11 -0.12 3.81 0.35
N MET A 12 0.62 4.04 -0.74
CA MET A 12 0.27 5.03 -1.76
C MET A 12 0.41 4.42 -3.16
N LEU A 13 -0.73 4.14 -3.77
CA LEU A 13 -0.88 3.82 -5.19
C LEU A 13 -2.08 4.60 -5.76
N PRO A 14 -2.15 4.79 -7.09
CA PRO A 14 -3.31 5.38 -7.75
C PRO A 14 -4.56 4.55 -7.47
N VAL A 15 -5.68 5.20 -7.18
CA VAL A 15 -6.98 4.53 -6.95
C VAL A 15 -8.06 5.23 -7.75
N ALA A 16 -9.22 4.59 -7.96
CA ALA A 16 -10.25 5.08 -8.90
C ALA A 16 -10.63 6.56 -8.69
N HIS A 17 -10.76 7.01 -7.44
CA HIS A 17 -11.12 8.39 -7.08
C HIS A 17 -9.91 9.35 -7.00
N ASP A 18 -8.67 8.85 -6.99
CA ASP A 18 -7.46 9.68 -6.92
C ASP A 18 -6.30 9.01 -7.67
N GLN A 19 -6.18 9.39 -8.95
CA GLN A 19 -5.13 8.90 -9.85
C GLN A 19 -3.78 9.63 -9.65
N THR A 20 -3.77 10.73 -8.90
CA THR A 20 -2.55 11.49 -8.62
C THR A 20 -1.77 10.92 -7.44
N ARG A 21 -2.50 10.34 -6.47
CA ARG A 21 -1.94 9.65 -5.32
C ARG A 21 -0.99 8.54 -5.75
N GLY A 22 0.22 8.54 -5.19
CA GLY A 22 1.19 7.47 -5.43
C GLY A 22 1.63 7.31 -6.89
N ARG A 23 1.34 8.27 -7.79
CA ARG A 23 1.68 8.16 -9.22
C ARG A 23 3.17 7.92 -9.43
N TYR A 24 4.02 8.62 -8.69
CA TYR A 24 5.48 8.45 -8.80
C TYR A 24 5.93 7.04 -8.37
N ILE A 25 5.30 6.46 -7.34
CA ILE A 25 5.57 5.09 -6.88
C ILE A 25 5.15 4.09 -7.94
N TYR A 26 3.96 4.27 -8.52
CA TYR A 26 3.46 3.44 -9.61
C TYR A 26 4.40 3.44 -10.82
N GLU A 27 4.83 4.62 -11.28
CA GLU A 27 5.76 4.76 -12.40
C GLU A 27 7.13 4.11 -12.10
N THR A 28 7.60 4.22 -10.86
CA THR A 28 8.84 3.59 -10.39
C THR A 28 8.70 2.07 -10.35
N ALA A 29 7.60 1.55 -9.80
CA ALA A 29 7.30 0.12 -9.76
C ALA A 29 7.22 -0.47 -11.16
N ARG A 30 6.51 0.19 -12.07
CA ARG A 30 6.37 -0.21 -13.48
C ARG A 30 7.72 -0.20 -14.21
N ALA A 31 8.61 0.74 -13.88
CA ALA A 31 9.97 0.76 -14.43
C ALA A 31 10.84 -0.38 -13.90
N LEU A 32 10.81 -0.63 -12.58
CA LEU A 32 11.57 -1.69 -11.93
C LEU A 32 11.10 -3.10 -12.33
N ALA A 33 9.80 -3.29 -12.52
CA ALA A 33 9.21 -4.57 -12.95
C ALA A 33 9.71 -5.02 -14.34
N ARG A 34 10.22 -4.10 -15.17
CA ARG A 34 10.87 -4.44 -16.45
C ARG A 34 12.31 -4.93 -16.29
N LEU A 35 12.93 -4.67 -15.14
CA LEU A 35 14.34 -4.97 -14.88
C LEU A 35 14.51 -6.20 -13.98
N THR A 36 13.54 -6.46 -13.11
CA THR A 36 13.60 -7.57 -12.17
C THR A 36 12.21 -8.01 -11.67
N GLU A 37 12.16 -9.14 -10.99
CA GLU A 37 10.97 -9.61 -10.29
C GLU A 37 10.60 -8.61 -9.17
N LEU A 38 9.43 -8.00 -9.30
CA LEU A 38 8.91 -7.02 -8.37
C LEU A 38 7.47 -7.37 -8.01
N ARG A 39 7.20 -7.52 -6.71
CA ARG A 39 5.86 -7.66 -6.16
C ARG A 39 5.55 -6.46 -5.27
N THR A 40 4.41 -5.82 -5.53
CA THR A 40 3.97 -4.64 -4.78
C THR A 40 2.95 -5.03 -3.73
N TYR A 41 3.18 -4.63 -2.50
CA TYR A 41 2.28 -4.83 -1.37
C TYR A 41 1.63 -3.48 -1.02
N PHE A 42 0.36 -3.33 -1.39
CA PHE A 42 -0.40 -2.12 -1.16
C PHE A 42 -1.11 -2.19 0.21
N ILE A 43 -0.51 -1.53 1.20
CA ILE A 43 -0.93 -1.62 2.59
C ILE A 43 -1.85 -0.47 2.99
N GLN A 44 -3.01 -0.77 3.56
CA GLN A 44 -4.03 0.23 3.85
C GLN A 44 -4.43 0.22 5.33
N PRO A 45 -4.04 1.23 6.14
CA PRO A 45 -4.47 1.30 7.53
C PRO A 45 -5.94 1.71 7.62
N ARG A 46 -6.77 0.84 8.20
CA ARG A 46 -8.16 1.12 8.56
C ARG A 46 -8.26 1.65 9.96
N TYR A 47 -8.37 2.98 10.11
CA TYR A 47 -8.52 3.57 11.42
C TYR A 47 -9.84 3.18 12.08
N LEU A 48 -9.77 2.80 13.37
CA LEU A 48 -10.97 2.52 14.16
C LEU A 48 -11.80 3.79 14.29
N ARG A 49 -13.09 3.71 13.93
CA ARG A 49 -14.05 4.82 13.96
C ARG A 49 -14.59 5.06 15.37
N LEU A 50 -13.70 5.40 16.30
CA LEU A 50 -14.07 5.76 17.67
C LEU A 50 -14.18 7.29 17.80
N PRO A 51 -15.22 7.81 18.50
CA PRO A 51 -15.34 9.23 18.78
C PRO A 51 -14.06 9.80 19.40
N GLY A 52 -13.51 10.86 18.81
CA GLY A 52 -12.27 11.51 19.27
C GLY A 52 -10.96 10.86 18.82
N LEU A 53 -10.99 9.66 18.22
CA LEU A 53 -9.81 8.96 17.72
C LEU A 53 -9.78 8.84 16.18
N ALA A 54 -10.90 9.07 15.49
CA ALA A 54 -10.91 9.03 14.03
C ALA A 54 -10.25 10.29 13.44
N PRO A 55 -9.23 10.15 12.56
CA PRO A 55 -8.64 11.29 11.88
C PRO A 55 -9.67 11.97 10.96
N ARG A 56 -9.86 13.28 11.14
CA ARG A 56 -10.86 14.09 10.42
C ARG A 56 -10.62 14.20 8.91
N SER A 57 -9.38 14.08 8.48
CA SER A 57 -8.94 14.26 7.09
C SER A 57 -8.61 12.96 6.36
N PHE A 58 -8.78 11.80 7.01
CA PHE A 58 -8.45 10.53 6.37
C PHE A 58 -9.59 10.09 5.45
N LEU A 59 -9.29 9.93 4.16
CA LEU A 59 -10.22 9.35 3.20
C LEU A 59 -10.26 7.83 3.44
N HIS A 60 -11.44 7.32 3.79
CA HIS A 60 -11.66 5.93 4.21
C HIS A 60 -11.98 4.99 3.04
N GLU A 61 -11.53 5.33 1.83
CA GLU A 61 -11.77 4.52 0.63
C GLU A 61 -10.59 3.57 0.41
N ASP A 62 -10.63 2.45 1.13
CA ASP A 62 -9.71 1.34 0.90
C ASP A 62 -10.12 0.55 -0.34
N VAL A 63 -9.13 0.09 -1.10
CA VAL A 63 -9.37 -0.88 -2.17
C VAL A 63 -9.40 -2.31 -1.62
N GLY A 64 -10.20 -3.17 -2.25
CA GLY A 64 -10.32 -4.58 -1.89
C GLY A 64 -9.14 -5.43 -2.37
N PRO A 65 -9.14 -6.73 -2.02
CA PRO A 65 -8.13 -7.70 -2.48
C PRO A 65 -8.08 -7.89 -4.01
N ASP A 66 -9.16 -7.52 -4.69
CA ASP A 66 -9.35 -7.54 -6.14
C ASP A 66 -8.73 -6.32 -6.85
N TYR A 67 -8.10 -5.41 -6.11
CA TYR A 67 -7.41 -4.28 -6.67
C TYR A 67 -6.30 -4.70 -7.64
N ALA A 68 -6.40 -4.20 -8.86
CA ALA A 68 -5.40 -4.38 -9.90
C ALA A 68 -5.05 -3.04 -10.55
N ILE A 69 -3.79 -2.91 -10.97
CA ILE A 69 -3.32 -1.76 -11.74
C ILE A 69 -2.39 -2.25 -12.84
N GLU A 70 -2.53 -1.66 -14.03
CA GLU A 70 -1.81 -2.12 -15.21
C GLU A 70 -0.29 -1.99 -15.07
N GLY A 71 0.45 -3.05 -15.39
CA GLY A 71 1.91 -3.06 -15.45
C GLY A 71 2.61 -3.24 -14.11
N VAL A 72 1.88 -3.54 -13.03
CA VAL A 72 2.46 -3.84 -11.71
C VAL A 72 1.71 -5.02 -11.09
N GLU A 73 2.43 -6.04 -10.63
CA GLU A 73 1.86 -7.09 -9.78
C GLU A 73 1.61 -6.52 -8.38
N VAL A 74 0.35 -6.49 -7.94
CA VAL A 74 -0.06 -5.90 -6.67
C VAL A 74 -0.83 -6.90 -5.83
N GLU A 75 -0.50 -6.95 -4.55
CA GLU A 75 -1.32 -7.53 -3.49
C GLU A 75 -1.79 -6.41 -2.56
N ALA A 76 -3.10 -6.18 -2.51
CA ALA A 76 -3.69 -5.18 -1.64
C ALA A 76 -4.25 -5.82 -0.37
N PHE A 77 -3.97 -5.20 0.78
CA PHE A 77 -4.61 -5.60 2.04
C PHE A 77 -4.76 -4.46 3.02
N SER A 78 -5.76 -4.60 3.89
CA SER A 78 -6.05 -3.65 4.95
C SER A 78 -5.79 -4.26 6.33
N TYR A 79 -5.50 -3.42 7.31
CA TYR A 79 -5.38 -3.83 8.71
C TYR A 79 -5.94 -2.74 9.63
N PRO A 80 -6.53 -3.12 10.79
CA PRO A 80 -7.02 -2.14 11.75
C PRO A 80 -5.88 -1.30 12.33
N ALA A 81 -6.10 0.00 12.44
CA ALA A 81 -5.10 0.97 12.90
C ALA A 81 -5.67 1.93 13.96
N VAL A 82 -4.80 2.38 14.86
CA VAL A 82 -5.04 3.44 15.85
C VAL A 82 -4.05 4.56 15.56
N PRO A 83 -4.49 5.84 15.44
CA PRO A 83 -3.57 6.93 15.17
C PRO A 83 -2.47 7.04 16.23
N GLY A 84 -1.26 7.38 15.79
CA GLY A 84 -0.08 7.46 16.65
C GLY A 84 0.52 6.08 16.99
N LEU A 85 -0.29 5.13 17.44
CA LEU A 85 0.19 3.82 17.90
C LEU A 85 0.54 2.87 16.73
N SER A 86 -0.36 2.74 15.77
CA SER A 86 -0.18 1.76 14.69
C SER A 86 0.97 2.11 13.75
N ARG A 87 1.37 3.39 13.62
CA ARG A 87 2.51 3.78 12.76
C ARG A 87 3.79 3.02 13.13
N LEU A 88 4.03 2.76 14.41
CA LEU A 88 5.18 1.99 14.89
C LEU A 88 5.10 0.50 14.52
N LEU A 89 3.88 -0.02 14.33
CA LEU A 89 3.60 -1.42 14.04
C LEU A 89 3.44 -1.70 12.54
N ASN A 90 3.35 -0.66 11.69
CA ASN A 90 3.17 -0.81 10.24
C ASN A 90 4.20 -1.74 9.60
N GLY A 91 5.48 -1.58 9.96
CA GLY A 91 6.56 -2.41 9.42
C GLY A 91 6.44 -3.88 9.85
N PHE A 92 6.01 -4.14 11.10
CA PHE A 92 5.80 -5.49 11.60
C PHE A 92 4.63 -6.18 10.93
N VAL A 93 3.51 -5.47 10.74
CA VAL A 93 2.33 -5.99 10.04
C VAL A 93 2.65 -6.27 8.57
N ALA A 94 3.37 -5.36 7.91
CA ALA A 94 3.82 -5.56 6.54
C ALA A 94 4.75 -6.77 6.43
N GLY A 95 5.74 -6.89 7.31
CA GLY A 95 6.70 -8.00 7.30
C GLY A 95 6.08 -9.39 7.49
N ARG A 96 4.92 -9.49 8.14
CA ARG A 96 4.16 -10.75 8.25
C ARG A 96 3.44 -11.18 6.97
N ARG A 97 3.38 -10.30 5.97
CA ARG A 97 2.71 -10.53 4.67
C ARG A 97 3.70 -10.65 3.51
N LEU A 98 5.00 -10.44 3.77
CA LEU A 98 6.10 -10.63 2.83
C LEU A 98 6.63 -12.06 2.90
#